data_AF-A0A640XTX9-F1
#
_entry.id   AF-A0A640XTX9-F1
#
_cell.length_a   1.000
_cell.length_b   1.000
_cell.length_c   1.000
_cell.angle_alpha   90.00
_cell.angle_beta   90.00
_cell.angle_gamma   90.00
#
_symmetry.space_group_name_H-M   'P 1'
#
loop_
_entity.id
_entity.type
_entity.pdbx_description
1 polymer ?
#
loop_
_entity_poly.entity_id
_entity_poly.type
_entity_poly.pdbx_seq_one_letter_code
_entity_poly.pdbx_strand_id
1 'polypeptide(L)'
;MDATAQAELVGSGEASPTELVEAAIDRAERVNPEINAVIHDLSGPARETAAGAVPDGPFKGVPFMLKDLGAANAGEPLHLGMKVLKEANFHAPIDTTLAQRFRAAGLITVGKTNTPELGIVATTEP
;
A
#
# COMPACT_ATOMS: atom_id res chain seq x y z
N MET A 1 7.25 15.74 0.12
CA MET A 1 6.23 16.02 -0.91
C MET A 1 4.98 15.25 -0.53
N ASP A 2 3.82 15.87 -0.59
CA ASP A 2 2.54 15.21 -0.31
C ASP A 2 1.99 14.48 -1.54
N ALA A 3 0.82 13.85 -1.40
CA ALA A 3 0.17 13.08 -2.47
C ALA A 3 -0.36 13.97 -3.61
N THR A 4 -0.84 15.18 -3.30
CA THR A 4 -1.37 16.11 -4.30
C THR A 4 -0.27 16.63 -5.21
N ALA A 5 0.88 17.02 -4.66
CA ALA A 5 2.04 17.42 -5.42
C ALA A 5 2.60 16.25 -6.27
N GLN A 6 2.60 15.02 -5.75
CA GLN A 6 2.98 13.85 -6.53
C GLN A 6 2.04 13.61 -7.73
N ALA A 7 0.73 13.73 -7.53
CA ALA A 7 -0.24 13.59 -8.61
C ALA A 7 -0.06 14.69 -9.68
N GLU A 8 0.26 15.91 -9.28
CA GLU A 8 0.55 17.02 -10.20
C GLU A 8 1.82 16.75 -11.04
N LEU A 9 2.88 16.22 -10.43
CA LEU A 9 4.10 15.83 -11.17
C LEU A 9 3.83 14.72 -12.18
N VAL A 10 3.02 13.72 -11.83
CA VAL A 10 2.61 12.67 -12.77
C VAL A 10 1.72 13.22 -13.88
N GLY A 11 0.78 14.10 -13.54
CA GLY A 11 -0.14 14.71 -14.50
C GLY A 11 0.53 15.66 -15.49
N SER A 12 1.59 16.35 -15.07
CA SER A 12 2.42 17.22 -15.92
C SER A 12 3.51 16.48 -16.69
N GLY A 13 3.85 15.25 -16.29
CA GLY A 13 4.93 14.47 -16.86
C GLY A 13 6.32 14.85 -16.32
N GLU A 14 6.40 15.66 -15.27
CA GLU A 14 7.65 16.00 -14.58
C GLU A 14 8.21 14.84 -13.75
N ALA A 15 7.36 13.86 -13.40
CA ALA A 15 7.76 12.59 -12.82
C ALA A 15 6.88 11.43 -13.35
N SER A 16 7.44 10.22 -13.35
CA SER A 16 6.73 8.99 -13.68
C SER A 16 6.21 8.27 -12.42
N PRO A 17 5.13 7.47 -12.52
CA PRO A 17 4.71 6.59 -11.43
C PRO A 17 5.83 5.67 -10.93
N THR A 18 6.68 5.17 -11.83
CA THR A 18 7.82 4.30 -11.49
C THR A 18 8.82 5.04 -10.59
N GLU A 19 9.20 6.28 -10.93
CA GLU A 19 10.12 7.07 -10.10
C GLU A 19 9.57 7.30 -8.69
N LEU A 20 8.27 7.59 -8.57
CA LEU A 20 7.63 7.79 -7.27
C LEU A 20 7.54 6.50 -6.46
N VAL A 21 7.20 5.38 -7.10
CA VAL A 21 7.11 4.06 -6.46
C VAL A 21 8.47 3.59 -5.97
N GLU A 22 9.53 3.68 -6.78
CA GLU A 22 10.89 3.31 -6.34
C GLU A 22 11.35 4.20 -5.18
N ALA A 23 11.14 5.52 -5.26
CA ALA A 23 11.50 6.43 -4.18
C ALA A 23 10.78 6.10 -2.85
N ALA A 24 9.52 5.65 -2.92
CA ALA A 24 8.76 5.21 -1.74
C ALA A 24 9.27 3.88 -1.19
N ILE A 25 9.57 2.90 -2.05
CA ILE A 25 10.14 1.60 -1.68
C ILE A 25 11.50 1.80 -1.00
N ASP A 26 12.42 2.55 -1.62
CA ASP A 26 13.75 2.85 -1.07
C ASP A 26 13.65 3.49 0.32
N ARG A 27 12.70 4.42 0.48
CA ARG A 27 12.47 5.07 1.77
C ARG A 27 11.93 4.09 2.80
N ALA A 28 11.00 3.22 2.42
CA ALA A 28 10.43 2.22 3.31
C ALA A 28 11.51 1.22 3.75
N GLU A 29 12.29 0.67 2.83
CA GLU A 29 13.36 -0.28 3.13
C GLU A 29 14.40 0.29 4.11
N ARG A 30 14.74 1.57 3.96
CA ARG A 30 15.72 2.23 4.84
C ARG A 30 15.20 2.49 6.26
N VAL A 31 13.91 2.79 6.42
CA VAL A 31 13.35 3.26 7.71
C VAL A 31 12.59 2.15 8.44
N ASN A 32 11.96 1.23 7.72
CA ASN A 32 11.10 0.21 8.31
C ASN A 32 11.80 -0.69 9.35
N PRO A 33 13.09 -1.05 9.23
CA PRO A 33 13.78 -1.82 10.27
C PRO A 33 13.75 -1.18 11.66
N GLU A 34 13.64 0.15 11.75
CA GLU A 34 13.62 0.88 13.01
C GLU A 34 12.20 1.03 13.60
N ILE A 35 11.17 1.06 12.75
CA ILE A 35 9.80 1.42 13.16
C ILE A 35 8.75 0.33 12.96
N ASN A 36 9.08 -0.75 12.23
CA ASN A 36 8.19 -1.88 11.97
C ASN A 36 6.78 -1.46 11.48
N ALA A 37 6.74 -0.49 10.57
CA ALA A 37 5.50 0.05 10.04
C ALA A 37 4.91 -0.84 8.94
N VAL A 38 5.74 -1.45 8.10
CA VAL A 38 5.36 -2.25 6.91
C VAL A 38 5.58 -3.72 7.20
N ILE A 39 4.51 -4.52 7.13
CA ILE A 39 4.51 -5.95 7.46
C ILE A 39 4.25 -6.85 6.24
N HIS A 40 3.74 -6.28 5.15
CA HIS A 40 3.62 -6.93 3.85
C HIS A 40 4.30 -6.06 2.80
N ASP A 41 5.35 -6.60 2.19
CA ASP A 41 6.00 -5.99 1.04
C ASP A 41 5.18 -6.31 -0.21
N LEU A 42 4.76 -5.27 -0.92
CA LEU A 42 4.06 -5.36 -2.21
C LEU A 42 4.85 -4.63 -3.32
N SER A 43 6.16 -4.47 -3.15
CA SER A 43 7.04 -3.78 -4.09
C SER A 43 7.01 -4.40 -5.50
N GLY A 44 6.97 -5.73 -5.62
CA GLY A 44 6.82 -6.42 -6.91
C GLY A 44 5.56 -6.00 -7.67
N PRO A 45 4.35 -6.28 -7.15
CA PRO A 45 3.09 -5.85 -7.75
C PRO A 45 3.00 -4.32 -7.99
N ALA A 46 3.57 -3.52 -7.09
CA ALA A 46 3.61 -2.06 -7.25
C ALA A 46 4.44 -1.62 -8.46
N ARG A 47 5.62 -2.24 -8.67
CA ARG A 47 6.48 -2.00 -9.83
C ARG A 47 5.78 -2.37 -11.14
N GLU A 48 5.12 -3.52 -11.15
CA GLU A 48 4.32 -3.96 -12.31
C GLU A 48 3.19 -2.97 -12.62
N THR A 49 2.49 -2.49 -11.60
CA THR A 49 1.42 -1.50 -11.75
C THR A 49 1.95 -0.17 -12.26
N ALA A 50 3.08 0.31 -11.72
CA ALA A 50 3.68 1.58 -12.09
C ALA A 50 4.24 1.61 -13.52
N ALA A 51 4.77 0.48 -13.99
CA ALA A 51 5.24 0.31 -15.37
C ALA A 51 4.09 0.10 -16.38
N GLY A 52 2.89 -0.27 -15.88
CA GLY A 52 1.71 -0.55 -16.68
C GLY A 52 0.77 0.65 -16.84
N ALA A 53 -0.49 0.33 -17.15
CA ALA A 53 -1.55 1.33 -17.26
C ALA A 53 -2.16 1.60 -15.87
N VAL A 54 -1.64 2.61 -15.18
CA VAL A 54 -2.23 3.09 -13.93
C VAL A 54 -3.60 3.71 -14.21
N PRO A 55 -4.67 3.32 -13.49
CA PRO A 55 -5.99 3.91 -13.65
C PRO A 55 -5.95 5.43 -13.56
N ASP A 56 -6.71 6.10 -14.43
CA ASP A 56 -6.91 7.54 -14.34
C ASP A 56 -7.71 7.88 -13.08
N GLY A 57 -7.24 8.89 -12.36
CA GLY A 57 -7.86 9.33 -11.11
C GLY A 57 -7.08 10.48 -10.49
N PRO A 58 -7.61 11.11 -9.42
CA PRO A 58 -7.01 12.28 -8.79
C PRO A 58 -5.61 12.02 -8.18
N PHE A 59 -5.23 10.76 -7.98
CA PHE A 59 -3.94 10.35 -7.43
C PHE A 59 -3.22 9.36 -8.34
N LYS A 60 -3.41 9.47 -9.65
CA LYS A 60 -2.74 8.61 -10.65
C LYS A 60 -1.24 8.55 -10.38
N GLY A 61 -0.74 7.34 -10.13
CA GLY A 61 0.69 7.04 -9.98
C GLY A 61 1.26 7.33 -8.59
N VAL A 62 0.43 7.75 -7.63
CA VAL A 62 0.90 8.08 -6.28
C VAL A 62 1.08 6.80 -5.45
N PRO A 63 2.28 6.53 -4.88
CA PRO A 63 2.51 5.43 -3.97
C PRO A 63 1.71 5.57 -2.68
N PHE A 64 1.18 4.46 -2.19
CA PHE A 64 0.23 4.40 -1.09
C PHE A 64 0.47 3.16 -0.21
N MET A 65 0.07 3.24 1.05
CA MET A 65 0.12 2.13 2.00
C MET A 65 -1.29 1.73 2.41
N LEU A 66 -1.59 0.43 2.38
CA LEU A 66 -2.85 -0.07 2.92
C LEU A 66 -2.67 -0.53 4.35
N LYS A 67 -3.57 -0.17 5.26
CA LYS A 67 -3.57 -0.79 6.58
C LYS A 67 -3.88 -2.28 6.44
N ASP A 68 -3.22 -3.14 7.21
CA ASP A 68 -3.56 -4.57 7.29
C ASP A 68 -4.88 -4.82 8.06
N LEU A 69 -5.85 -3.92 7.90
CA LEU A 69 -7.16 -3.92 8.54
C LEU A 69 -8.13 -3.01 7.76
N GLY A 70 -9.34 -3.49 7.50
CA GLY A 70 -10.45 -2.71 6.92
C GLY A 70 -10.45 -2.60 5.38
N ALA A 71 -9.29 -2.46 4.75
CA ALA A 71 -9.14 -2.50 3.29
C ALA A 71 -8.28 -3.69 2.85
N ALA A 72 -8.68 -4.36 1.77
CA ALA A 72 -7.94 -5.50 1.23
C ALA A 72 -8.15 -5.61 -0.27
N ASN A 73 -7.09 -5.96 -0.99
CA ASN A 73 -7.16 -6.41 -2.38
C ASN A 73 -7.22 -7.93 -2.41
N ALA A 74 -8.01 -8.49 -3.31
CA ALA A 74 -8.09 -9.94 -3.51
C ALA A 74 -6.71 -10.52 -3.83
N GLY A 75 -6.37 -11.64 -3.19
CA GLY A 75 -5.11 -12.34 -3.42
C GLY A 75 -3.89 -11.74 -2.72
N GLU A 76 -4.02 -10.65 -1.96
CA GLU A 76 -2.96 -10.13 -1.09
C GLU A 76 -3.07 -10.69 0.35
N PRO A 77 -1.95 -10.79 1.10
CA PRO A 77 -1.97 -11.16 2.51
C PRO A 77 -2.90 -10.25 3.33
N LEU A 78 -3.61 -10.81 4.31
CA LEU A 78 -4.47 -10.06 5.22
C LEU A 78 -4.49 -10.72 6.61
N HIS A 79 -3.76 -10.16 7.58
CA HIS A 79 -3.60 -10.82 8.88
C HIS A 79 -4.36 -10.16 10.02
N LEU A 80 -4.81 -8.90 9.87
CA LEU A 80 -5.63 -8.20 10.87
C LEU A 80 -4.94 -8.11 12.25
N GLY A 81 -3.60 -8.10 12.27
CA GLY A 81 -2.80 -8.20 13.49
C GLY A 81 -2.91 -9.54 14.23
N MET A 82 -3.58 -10.54 13.65
CA MET A 82 -3.78 -11.86 14.26
C MET A 82 -2.68 -12.84 13.89
N LYS A 83 -2.04 -13.43 14.91
CA LYS A 83 -1.02 -14.48 14.72
C LYS A 83 -1.56 -15.70 13.97
N VAL A 84 -2.79 -16.13 14.26
CA VAL A 84 -3.41 -17.30 13.62
C VAL A 84 -3.58 -17.12 12.10
N LEU A 85 -3.93 -15.93 11.63
CA LEU A 85 -4.05 -15.66 10.19
C LEU A 85 -2.69 -15.61 9.50
N LYS A 86 -1.68 -15.05 10.19
CA LYS A 86 -0.29 -15.07 9.70
C LYS A 86 0.23 -16.49 9.53
N GLU A 87 0.01 -17.35 10.52
CA GLU A 87 0.43 -18.76 10.48
C GLU A 87 -0.35 -19.56 9.42
N ALA A 88 -1.62 -19.22 9.19
CA ALA A 88 -2.43 -19.79 8.12
C ALA A 88 -2.09 -19.24 6.72
N ASN A 89 -1.17 -18.26 6.61
CA ASN A 89 -0.87 -17.54 5.38
C ASN A 89 -2.15 -17.03 4.68
N PHE A 90 -3.02 -16.39 5.45
CA PHE A 90 -4.34 -15.98 4.97
C PHE A 90 -4.24 -14.85 3.94
N HIS A 91 -4.94 -15.02 2.82
CA HIS A 91 -5.05 -14.03 1.75
C HIS A 91 -6.50 -13.60 1.58
N ALA A 92 -6.72 -12.33 1.26
CA ALA A 92 -8.06 -11.81 1.10
C ALA A 92 -8.76 -12.46 -0.11
N PRO A 93 -10.00 -12.96 0.02
CA PRO A 93 -10.70 -13.64 -1.07
C PRO A 93 -11.31 -12.67 -2.08
N ILE A 94 -11.53 -11.41 -1.69
CA ILE A 94 -12.19 -10.38 -2.49
C ILE A 94 -11.54 -9.03 -2.25
N ASP A 95 -11.70 -8.13 -3.23
CA ASP A 95 -11.45 -6.71 -3.03
C ASP A 95 -12.53 -6.14 -2.11
N THR A 96 -12.15 -5.29 -1.15
CA THR A 96 -13.13 -4.45 -0.44
C THR A 96 -13.50 -3.24 -1.29
N THR A 97 -14.70 -2.68 -1.10
CA THR A 97 -15.12 -1.45 -1.80
C THR A 97 -14.14 -0.29 -1.58
N LEU A 98 -13.54 -0.19 -0.38
CA LEU A 98 -12.57 0.85 -0.10
C LEU A 98 -11.28 0.66 -0.90
N ALA A 99 -10.77 -0.57 -0.99
CA ALA A 99 -9.59 -0.88 -1.81
C ALA A 99 -9.84 -0.61 -3.31
N GLN A 100 -11.03 -0.98 -3.81
CA GLN A 100 -11.44 -0.65 -5.19
C GLN A 100 -11.45 0.86 -5.44
N ARG A 101 -11.94 1.66 -4.50
CA ARG A 101 -11.95 3.13 -4.63
C ARG A 101 -10.55 3.72 -4.61
N PHE A 102 -9.63 3.20 -3.80
CA PHE A 102 -8.24 3.64 -3.83
C PHE A 102 -7.57 3.32 -5.17
N ARG A 103 -7.77 2.11 -5.69
CA ARG A 103 -7.26 1.71 -7.02
C ARG A 103 -7.85 2.57 -8.13
N ALA A 104 -9.16 2.82 -8.11
CA ALA A 104 -9.84 3.69 -9.06
C ALA A 104 -9.42 5.16 -8.95
N ALA A 105 -8.91 5.59 -7.79
CA ALA A 105 -8.33 6.91 -7.64
C ALA A 105 -6.90 7.02 -8.24
N GLY A 106 -6.32 5.90 -8.68
CA GLY A 106 -4.99 5.84 -9.28
C GLY A 106 -3.84 5.60 -8.31
N LEU A 107 -4.15 5.32 -7.03
CA LEU A 107 -3.14 5.00 -6.00
C LEU A 107 -2.51 3.63 -6.26
N ILE A 108 -1.19 3.54 -6.05
CA ILE A 108 -0.42 2.30 -6.18
C ILE A 108 -0.02 1.83 -4.79
N THR A 109 -0.53 0.67 -4.36
CA THR A 109 -0.19 0.13 -3.03
C THR A 109 1.20 -0.50 -3.06
N VAL A 110 2.14 0.03 -2.27
CA VAL A 110 3.53 -0.49 -2.19
C VAL A 110 3.75 -1.44 -1.02
N GLY A 111 2.83 -1.48 -0.07
CA GLY A 111 2.88 -2.41 1.06
C GLY A 111 1.70 -2.25 2.00
N LYS A 112 1.65 -3.14 3.01
CA LYS A 112 0.64 -3.06 4.07
C LYS A 112 1.22 -2.76 5.43
N THR A 113 0.54 -1.90 6.20
CA THR A 113 1.01 -1.43 7.50
C THR A 113 0.53 -2.28 8.66
N ASN A 114 1.33 -2.26 9.73
CA ASN A 114 1.06 -2.93 10.99
C ASN A 114 -0.20 -2.35 11.68
N THR A 115 -0.81 -3.15 12.54
CA THR A 115 -2.02 -2.81 13.29
C THR A 115 -2.09 -3.63 14.57
N PRO A 116 -2.68 -3.09 15.66
CA PRO A 116 -3.10 -3.95 16.76
C PRO A 116 -4.06 -5.03 16.27
N GLU A 117 -4.03 -6.17 16.95
CA GLU A 117 -4.93 -7.29 16.71
C GLU A 117 -6.38 -6.80 16.64
N LEU A 118 -7.02 -7.03 15.48
CA LEU A 118 -8.40 -6.62 15.18
C LEU A 118 -8.69 -5.11 15.33
N GLY A 119 -7.69 -4.26 15.53
CA GLY A 119 -7.89 -2.84 15.77
C GLY A 119 -8.46 -2.48 17.15
N ILE A 120 -8.41 -3.39 18.13
CA ILE A 120 -9.16 -3.25 19.39
C ILE A 120 -8.52 -2.33 20.43
N VAL A 121 -7.24 -2.00 20.29
CA VAL A 121 -6.52 -1.10 21.19
C VAL A 121 -5.99 0.13 20.44
N ALA A 122 -5.71 1.19 21.19
CA ALA A 122 -5.23 2.47 20.67
C ALA A 122 -3.71 2.50 20.39
N THR A 123 -3.00 1.42 20.73
CA THR A 123 -1.55 1.28 20.58
C THR A 123 -1.23 0.17 19.57
N THR A 124 -0.05 0.24 18.95
CA THR A 124 0.46 -0.82 18.05
C THR A 124 1.69 -1.44 18.72
N GLU A 125 1.48 -2.01 19.90
CA GLU A 125 2.54 -2.62 20.72
C GLU A 125 2.93 -4.01 20.19
N PRO A 126 4.19 -4.45 20.35
CA PRO A 126 4.66 -5.79 20.00
C PRO A 126 3.95 -6.92 20.75
#